data_AF-A0A7C4C4B3-F1
#
_entry.id   AF-A0A7C4C4B3-F1
#
_cell.length_a   1.000
_cell.length_b   1.000
_cell.length_c   1.000
_cell.angle_alpha   90.00
_cell.angle_beta   90.00
_cell.angle_gamma   90.00
#
_symmetry.space_group_name_H-M   'P 1'
#
loop_
_entity.id
_entity.type
_entity.pdbx_description
1 polymer ?
#
loop_
_entity_poly.entity_id
_entity_poly.type
_entity_poly.pdbx_seq_one_letter_code
_entity_poly.pdbx_strand_id
1 'polypeptide(L)'
;MFNTSKIVLEAFENNESVDFLVSASPRALKPKGIGKTVYSLKCLIDIYGDWETAKQYLVFTPEQFLNFLKLGERIPLLVWDDAGYWLNRRYWFLPLVRSVTKIIQITRPHITSIMFTTPFEYELPSPILDNIAIRIHIVKKESYGRMAKAYKYVEDLVINKK
;
A
#
# COMPACT_ATOMS: atom_id res chain seq x y z
N MET A 1 5.70 -19.48 -1.77
CA MET A 1 5.81 -18.53 -0.64
C MET A 1 5.49 -17.15 -1.20
N PHE A 2 4.55 -16.41 -0.59
CA PHE A 2 4.18 -15.08 -1.09
C PHE A 2 5.33 -14.09 -0.82
N ASN A 3 5.92 -13.52 -1.88
CA ASN A 3 7.01 -12.55 -1.80
C ASN A 3 6.55 -11.25 -2.47
N THR A 4 6.22 -10.24 -1.66
CA THR A 4 5.73 -8.94 -2.15
C THR A 4 6.73 -8.25 -3.05
N SER A 5 8.00 -8.22 -2.64
CA SER A 5 9.09 -7.56 -3.36
C SER A 5 9.23 -8.13 -4.78
N LYS A 6 9.14 -9.46 -4.93
CA LYS A 6 9.17 -10.14 -6.23
C LYS A 6 7.99 -9.75 -7.12
N ILE A 7 6.77 -9.69 -6.58
CA ILE A 7 5.56 -9.31 -7.33
C ILE A 7 5.70 -7.88 -7.86
N VAL A 8 6.23 -6.97 -7.05
CA VAL A 8 6.46 -5.58 -7.47
C VAL A 8 7.49 -5.51 -8.60
N LEU A 9 8.61 -6.22 -8.49
CA LEU A 9 9.65 -6.23 -9.53
C LEU A 9 9.13 -6.84 -10.85
N GLU A 10 8.38 -7.94 -10.78
CA GLU A 10 7.73 -8.52 -11.97
C GLU A 10 6.75 -7.55 -12.62
N ALA A 11 5.94 -6.82 -11.83
CA ALA A 11 5.03 -5.79 -12.35
C ALA A 11 5.79 -4.61 -12.97
N PHE A 12 6.92 -4.22 -12.38
CA PHE A 12 7.79 -3.15 -12.88
C PHE A 12 8.35 -3.50 -14.26
N GLU A 13 8.95 -4.68 -14.39
CA GLU A 13 9.55 -5.21 -15.62
C GLU A 13 8.51 -5.35 -16.75
N ASN A 14 7.30 -5.81 -16.42
CA ASN A 14 6.22 -6.02 -17.40
C ASN A 14 5.41 -4.76 -17.73
N ASN A 15 5.76 -3.59 -17.18
CA ASN A 15 5.01 -2.34 -17.34
C ASN A 15 3.53 -2.42 -16.85
N GLU A 16 3.30 -3.27 -15.85
CA GLU A 16 2.02 -3.45 -15.16
C GLU A 16 2.00 -2.63 -13.85
N SER A 17 0.92 -2.75 -13.08
CA SER A 17 0.80 -2.13 -11.75
C SER A 17 0.04 -3.03 -10.79
N VAL A 18 0.51 -3.09 -9.54
CA VAL A 18 -0.11 -3.86 -8.46
C VAL A 18 -0.06 -3.01 -7.21
N ASP A 19 -1.21 -2.51 -6.75
CA ASP A 19 -1.27 -1.75 -5.51
C ASP A 19 -1.59 -2.66 -4.32
N PHE A 20 -1.01 -2.28 -3.18
CA PHE A 20 -1.03 -3.07 -1.95
C PHE A 20 -1.62 -2.28 -0.80
N LEU A 21 -2.36 -2.97 0.07
CA LEU A 21 -2.81 -2.46 1.36
C LEU A 21 -2.21 -3.29 2.48
N VAL A 22 -1.46 -2.67 3.38
CA VAL A 22 -0.95 -3.31 4.59
C VAL A 22 -1.74 -2.80 5.79
N SER A 23 -2.59 -3.64 6.34
CA SER A 23 -3.49 -3.29 7.44
C SER A 23 -3.29 -4.21 8.65
N ALA A 24 -3.81 -3.81 9.81
CA ALA A 24 -3.94 -4.77 10.90
C ALA A 24 -5.04 -5.77 10.54
N SER A 25 -4.93 -7.00 11.03
CA SER A 25 -6.05 -7.94 10.92
C SER A 25 -7.32 -7.32 11.52
N PRO A 26 -8.51 -7.51 10.92
CA PRO A 26 -9.78 -7.02 11.47
C PRO A 26 -10.07 -7.50 12.89
N ARG A 27 -9.44 -8.61 13.32
CA ARG A 27 -9.56 -9.18 14.67
C ARG A 27 -8.48 -8.68 15.65
N ALA A 28 -7.60 -7.78 15.23
CA ALA A 28 -6.52 -7.29 16.08
C ALA A 28 -7.05 -6.28 17.11
N LEU A 29 -6.91 -6.61 18.40
CA LEU A 29 -7.27 -5.71 19.51
C LEU A 29 -6.36 -4.47 19.59
N LYS A 30 -5.12 -4.56 19.09
CA LYS A 30 -4.12 -3.48 19.09
C LYS A 30 -3.53 -3.32 17.69
N PRO A 31 -4.17 -2.54 16.80
CA PRO A 31 -3.79 -2.42 15.38
C PRO A 31 -2.56 -1.52 15.16
N LYS A 32 -2.22 -0.66 16.12
CA LYS A 32 -1.02 0.18 16.11
C LYS A 32 0.19 -0.60 16.64
N GLY A 33 1.38 -0.35 16.08
CA GLY A 33 2.62 -1.01 16.51
C GLY A 33 2.72 -2.52 16.19
N ILE A 34 1.84 -3.04 15.33
CA ILE A 34 1.81 -4.47 14.98
C ILE A 34 2.87 -4.88 13.94
N GLY A 35 3.57 -3.92 13.33
CA GLY A 35 4.64 -4.18 12.35
C GLY A 35 4.28 -3.90 10.89
N LYS A 36 3.24 -3.11 10.61
CA LYS A 36 2.85 -2.71 9.23
C LYS A 36 3.97 -1.93 8.54
N THR A 37 4.41 -0.81 9.13
CA THR A 37 5.54 -0.01 8.66
C THR A 37 6.81 -0.85 8.51
N VAL A 38 7.10 -1.73 9.47
CA VAL A 38 8.27 -2.62 9.41
C VAL A 38 8.19 -3.59 8.22
N TYR A 39 7.00 -4.12 7.93
CA TYR A 39 6.78 -4.98 6.77
C TYR A 39 7.04 -4.21 5.46
N SER A 40 6.46 -3.01 5.34
CA SER A 40 6.62 -2.16 4.15
C SER A 40 8.07 -1.72 3.95
N LEU A 41 8.77 -1.35 5.01
CA LEU A 41 10.19 -1.02 4.98
C LEU A 41 11.05 -2.19 4.51
N LYS A 42 10.76 -3.42 4.95
CA LYS A 42 11.47 -4.60 4.45
C LYS A 42 11.27 -4.81 2.95
N CYS A 43 10.04 -4.61 2.45
CA CYS A 43 9.77 -4.67 1.02
C CYS A 43 10.56 -3.61 0.24
N LEU A 44 10.67 -2.40 0.79
CA LEU A 44 11.49 -1.34 0.19
C LEU A 44 12.98 -1.73 0.16
N ILE A 45 13.52 -2.25 1.26
CA ILE A 45 14.94 -2.70 1.31
C ILE A 45 15.19 -3.82 0.29
N ASP A 46 14.29 -4.78 0.17
CA ASP A 46 14.43 -5.88 -0.80
C ASP A 46 14.46 -5.37 -2.25
N ILE A 47 13.78 -4.26 -2.55
CA ILE A 47 13.69 -3.67 -3.89
C ILE A 47 14.85 -2.71 -4.17
N TYR A 48 15.19 -1.85 -3.20
CA TYR A 48 16.16 -0.77 -3.37
C TYR A 48 17.57 -1.12 -2.84
N GLY A 49 17.74 -2.30 -2.25
CA GLY A 49 19.03 -2.88 -1.84
C GLY A 49 19.53 -2.44 -0.47
N ASP A 50 19.27 -1.19 -0.05
CA ASP A 50 19.76 -0.67 1.22
C ASP A 50 18.75 0.22 1.96
N TRP A 51 19.01 0.44 3.25
CA TRP A 51 18.13 1.18 4.15
C TRP A 51 18.05 2.67 3.84
N GLU A 52 19.16 3.30 3.46
CA GLU A 52 19.20 4.75 3.20
C GLU A 52 18.41 5.10 1.95
N THR A 53 18.56 4.30 0.90
CA THR A 53 17.77 4.41 -0.33
C THR A 53 16.30 4.08 -0.08
N ALA A 54 16.00 2.99 0.62
CA ALA A 54 14.62 2.57 0.92
C ALA A 54 13.80 3.66 1.61
N LYS A 55 14.37 4.39 2.59
CA LYS A 55 13.68 5.47 3.30
C LYS A 55 13.23 6.61 2.40
N GLN A 56 13.91 6.84 1.27
CA GLN A 56 13.52 7.90 0.35
C GLN A 56 12.15 7.61 -0.25
N TYR A 57 11.82 6.35 -0.51
CA TYR A 57 10.54 5.91 -1.09
C TYR A 57 9.44 5.65 -0.04
N LEU A 58 9.62 6.17 1.18
CA LEU A 58 8.63 6.15 2.25
C LEU A 58 8.04 7.56 2.42
N VAL A 59 6.75 7.72 2.14
CA VAL A 59 6.05 9.00 2.29
C VAL A 59 4.98 8.90 3.37
N PHE A 60 4.73 10.03 4.02
CA PHE A 60 3.71 10.19 5.04
C PHE A 60 2.66 11.21 4.62
N THR A 61 3.07 12.29 3.95
CA THR A 61 2.18 13.41 3.60
C THR A 61 1.82 13.45 2.11
N PRO A 62 0.70 14.08 1.73
CA PRO A 62 0.37 14.30 0.33
C PRO A 62 1.42 15.08 -0.45
N GLU A 63 2.08 16.05 0.20
CA GLU A 63 3.13 16.84 -0.45
C GLU A 63 4.33 15.98 -0.83
N GLN A 64 4.78 15.11 0.08
CA GLN A 64 5.86 14.15 -0.20
C GLN A 64 5.49 13.25 -1.37
N PHE A 65 4.27 12.70 -1.38
CA PHE A 65 3.77 11.89 -2.50
C PHE A 65 3.81 12.66 -3.83
N LEU A 66 3.34 13.90 -3.86
CA LEU A 66 3.31 14.71 -5.08
C LEU A 66 4.72 15.06 -5.61
N ASN A 67 5.73 15.12 -4.75
CA ASN A 67 7.10 15.36 -5.18
C ASN A 67 7.67 14.19 -5.99
N PHE A 68 7.20 12.96 -5.78
CA PHE A 68 7.61 11.80 -6.58
C PHE A 68 7.10 11.86 -8.02
N LEU A 69 6.00 12.56 -8.28
CA LEU A 69 5.45 12.72 -9.64
C LEU A 69 6.25 13.70 -10.50
N LYS A 70 7.13 14.48 -9.87
CA LYS A 70 8.04 15.39 -10.57
C LYS A 70 9.33 14.68 -10.99
N LEU A 71 9.59 13.48 -10.47
CA LEU A 71 10.75 12.69 -10.84
C LEU A 71 10.53 12.08 -12.23
N GLY A 72 11.55 12.19 -13.09
CA GLY A 72 11.50 11.67 -14.46
C GLY A 72 11.68 10.16 -14.57
N GLU A 73 12.04 9.49 -13.47
CA GLU A 73 12.28 8.05 -13.43
C GLU A 73 11.05 7.31 -12.90
N ARG A 74 10.78 6.13 -13.48
CA ARG A 74 9.69 5.25 -13.04
C ARG A 74 10.12 4.49 -11.80
N ILE A 75 9.26 4.52 -10.79
CA ILE A 75 9.53 3.99 -9.44
C ILE A 75 8.89 2.60 -9.32
N PRO A 76 9.62 1.56 -8.88
CA PRO A 76 9.04 0.24 -8.63
C PRO A 76 8.01 0.24 -7.50
N LEU A 77 8.40 0.76 -6.32
CA LEU A 77 7.52 0.79 -5.13
C LEU A 77 7.60 2.13 -4.42
N LEU A 78 6.45 2.73 -4.15
CA LEU A 78 6.31 3.81 -3.18
C LEU A 78 5.47 3.32 -2.00
N VAL A 79 5.93 3.52 -0.76
CA VAL A 79 5.13 3.24 0.43
C VAL A 79 4.54 4.53 0.97
N TRP A 80 3.22 4.57 1.12
CA TRP A 80 2.53 5.61 1.87
C TRP A 80 2.15 5.08 3.26
N ASP A 81 2.97 5.43 4.25
CA ASP A 81 2.79 4.95 5.62
C ASP A 81 1.74 5.78 6.38
N ASP A 82 0.91 5.10 7.16
CA ASP A 82 -0.24 5.66 7.87
C ASP A 82 -1.14 6.55 6.97
N ALA A 83 -1.31 6.14 5.70
CA ALA A 83 -2.10 6.83 4.69
C ALA A 83 -3.56 7.10 5.12
N GLY A 84 -4.12 6.23 5.97
CA GLY A 84 -5.46 6.40 6.55
C GLY A 84 -5.64 7.69 7.37
N TYR A 85 -4.55 8.30 7.85
CA TYR A 85 -4.60 9.60 8.52
C TYR A 85 -4.86 10.74 7.54
N TRP A 86 -4.10 10.82 6.45
CA TRP A 86 -4.18 11.92 5.47
C TRP A 86 -5.29 11.73 4.44
N LEU A 87 -5.55 10.50 4.03
CA LEU A 87 -6.53 10.15 3.01
C LEU A 87 -7.86 9.70 3.61
N ASN A 88 -8.11 9.98 4.89
CA ASN A 88 -9.24 9.40 5.61
C ASN A 88 -10.56 9.64 4.87
N ARG A 89 -11.36 8.58 4.69
CA ARG A 89 -12.68 8.63 4.05
C ARG A 89 -13.61 9.66 4.70
N ARG A 90 -13.47 9.90 6.02
CA ARG A 90 -14.27 10.90 6.75
C ARG A 90 -14.00 12.32 6.24
N TYR A 91 -12.83 12.57 5.65
CA TYR A 91 -12.43 13.86 5.10
C TYR A 91 -12.64 13.95 3.59
N TRP A 92 -13.44 13.06 2.99
CA TRP A 92 -13.73 13.07 1.55
C TRP A 92 -14.35 14.38 1.05
N PHE A 93 -15.01 15.15 1.92
CA PHE A 93 -15.54 16.46 1.56
C PHE A 93 -14.43 17.52 1.36
N LEU A 94 -13.20 17.29 1.84
CA LEU A 94 -12.09 18.21 1.62
C LEU A 94 -11.57 18.10 0.18
N PRO A 95 -11.34 19.24 -0.53
CA PRO A 95 -10.78 19.22 -1.88
C PRO A 95 -9.44 18.50 -1.96
N LEU A 96 -8.57 18.67 -0.97
CA LEU A 96 -7.25 18.04 -0.94
C LEU A 96 -7.33 16.51 -1.04
N VAL A 97 -8.16 15.88 -0.22
CA VAL A 97 -8.31 14.41 -0.19
C VAL A 97 -8.85 13.90 -1.53
N ARG A 98 -9.82 14.61 -2.13
CA ARG A 98 -10.37 14.27 -3.45
C ARG A 98 -9.33 14.40 -4.55
N SER A 99 -8.58 15.50 -4.57
CA SER A 99 -7.55 15.75 -5.59
C SER A 99 -6.43 14.73 -5.51
N VAL A 100 -5.91 14.46 -4.32
CA VAL A 100 -4.84 13.47 -4.12
C VAL A 100 -5.32 12.07 -4.51
N THR A 101 -6.54 11.68 -4.13
CA THR A 101 -7.11 10.39 -4.51
C THR A 101 -7.23 10.24 -6.03
N LYS A 102 -7.65 11.30 -6.74
CA LYS A 102 -7.69 11.29 -8.21
C LYS A 102 -6.29 11.21 -8.82
N ILE A 103 -5.32 11.91 -8.24
CA ILE A 103 -3.94 11.88 -8.71
C ILE A 103 -3.37 10.47 -8.60
N ILE A 104 -3.59 9.76 -7.47
CA ILE A 104 -3.17 8.35 -7.28
C ILE A 104 -3.56 7.49 -8.50
N GLN A 105 -4.77 7.63 -9.03
CA GLN A 105 -5.29 6.87 -10.17
C GLN A 105 -4.49 7.04 -11.47
N ILE A 106 -3.81 8.18 -11.62
CA ILE A 106 -3.06 8.53 -12.85
C ILE A 106 -1.55 8.45 -12.65
N THR A 107 -1.07 7.99 -11.49
CA THR A 107 0.37 7.96 -11.17
C THR A 107 1.14 6.80 -11.80
N ARG A 108 0.44 5.81 -12.39
CA ARG A 108 1.02 4.60 -13.01
C ARG A 108 2.26 4.83 -13.90
N PRO A 109 2.30 5.88 -14.75
CA PRO A 109 3.48 6.14 -15.59
C PRO A 109 4.75 6.43 -14.78
N HIS A 110 4.61 6.98 -13.58
CA HIS A 110 5.71 7.37 -12.69
C HIS A 110 5.92 6.37 -11.55
N ILE A 111 4.86 5.74 -11.06
CA ILE A 111 4.90 4.82 -9.92
C ILE A 111 4.19 3.53 -10.31
N THR A 112 4.93 2.42 -10.28
CA THR A 112 4.43 1.10 -10.69
C THR A 112 3.52 0.50 -9.65
N SER A 113 3.87 0.63 -8.37
CA SER A 113 3.12 0.05 -7.26
C SER A 113 3.13 1.02 -6.08
N ILE A 114 1.96 1.24 -5.50
CA ILE A 114 1.80 1.96 -4.25
C ILE A 114 1.40 0.98 -3.16
N MET A 115 2.12 1.03 -2.04
CA MET A 115 1.78 0.28 -0.84
C MET A 115 1.30 1.23 0.25
N PHE A 116 0.01 1.15 0.57
CA PHE A 116 -0.59 1.93 1.64
C PHE A 116 -0.49 1.16 2.95
N THR A 117 -0.14 1.84 4.04
CA THR A 117 -0.33 1.29 5.38
C THR A 117 -1.42 2.05 6.12
N THR A 118 -2.25 1.34 6.88
CA THR A 118 -3.25 1.95 7.76
C THR A 118 -3.57 1.00 8.91
N PRO A 119 -3.88 1.51 10.12
CA PRO A 119 -4.46 0.69 11.18
C PRO A 119 -5.69 -0.11 10.72
N PHE A 120 -6.57 0.50 9.92
CA PHE A 120 -7.83 -0.10 9.50
C PHE A 120 -8.19 0.25 8.06
N GLU A 121 -8.56 -0.76 7.28
CA GLU A 121 -8.86 -0.58 5.84
C GLU A 121 -9.99 0.43 5.58
N TYR A 122 -11.00 0.46 6.45
CA TYR A 122 -12.15 1.38 6.31
C TYR A 122 -11.78 2.86 6.44
N GLU A 123 -10.56 3.18 6.90
CA GLU A 123 -10.07 4.55 6.93
C GLU A 123 -9.81 5.07 5.52
N LEU A 124 -9.45 4.22 4.57
CA LEU A 124 -9.20 4.65 3.20
C LEU A 124 -10.52 4.85 2.42
N PRO A 125 -10.55 5.77 1.47
CA PRO A 125 -11.72 6.02 0.65
C PRO A 125 -11.86 4.90 -0.40
N SER A 126 -13.09 4.58 -0.78
CA SER A 126 -13.37 3.46 -1.70
C SER A 126 -12.58 3.53 -3.01
N PRO A 127 -12.38 4.70 -3.67
CA PRO A 127 -11.61 4.72 -4.91
C PRO A 127 -10.15 4.28 -4.76
N ILE A 128 -9.57 4.37 -3.55
CA ILE A 128 -8.24 3.78 -3.30
C ILE A 128 -8.39 2.27 -3.11
N LEU A 129 -9.33 1.85 -2.26
CA LEU A 129 -9.56 0.43 -1.93
C LEU A 129 -9.91 -0.42 -3.16
N ASP A 130 -10.66 0.14 -4.11
CA ASP A 130 -11.11 -0.54 -5.33
C ASP A 130 -9.94 -0.85 -6.29
N ASN A 131 -8.81 -0.13 -6.16
CA ASN A 131 -7.60 -0.37 -6.95
C ASN A 131 -6.59 -1.29 -6.25
N ILE A 132 -6.83 -1.67 -4.99
CA ILE A 132 -5.92 -2.55 -4.26
C ILE A 132 -6.08 -3.99 -4.75
N ALA A 133 -5.06 -4.49 -5.44
CA ALA A 133 -5.01 -5.87 -5.90
C ALA A 133 -4.67 -6.87 -4.78
N ILE A 134 -3.90 -6.44 -3.78
CA ILE A 134 -3.43 -7.33 -2.71
C ILE A 134 -3.56 -6.67 -1.34
N ARG A 135 -4.22 -7.36 -0.41
CA ARG A 135 -4.37 -6.94 0.98
C ARG A 135 -3.53 -7.80 1.90
N ILE A 136 -2.71 -7.19 2.74
CA ILE A 136 -1.75 -7.83 3.63
C ILE A 136 -2.15 -7.47 5.06
N HIS A 137 -2.69 -8.44 5.78
CA HIS A 137 -3.04 -8.29 7.17
C HIS A 137 -1.87 -8.73 8.07
N ILE A 138 -1.38 -7.82 8.90
CA ILE A 138 -0.40 -8.15 9.92
C ILE A 138 -1.14 -8.68 11.16
N VAL A 139 -0.73 -9.88 11.62
CA VAL A 139 -1.29 -10.58 12.77
C VAL A 139 -0.21 -10.71 13.84
N LYS A 140 -0.55 -10.41 15.10
CA LYS A 140 0.31 -10.70 16.25
C LYS A 140 0.07 -12.15 16.68
N LYS A 141 1.11 -12.97 16.75
CA LYS A 141 1.02 -14.33 17.29
C LYS A 141 1.35 -14.27 18.78
N GLU A 142 0.54 -14.92 19.63
CA GLU A 142 0.70 -14.84 21.09
C GLU A 142 2.02 -15.43 21.61
N SER A 143 2.63 -16.36 20.87
CA SER A 143 3.73 -17.16 21.42
C SER A 143 5.14 -16.78 20.95
N TYR A 144 5.38 -16.40 19.67
CA TYR A 144 6.75 -16.18 19.16
C TYR A 144 6.84 -15.27 17.91
N GLY A 145 6.18 -14.10 17.91
CA GLY A 145 6.46 -13.03 16.92
C GLY A 145 5.26 -12.48 16.14
N ARG A 146 5.55 -11.65 15.13
CA ARG A 146 4.57 -11.03 14.22
C ARG A 146 4.56 -11.79 12.89
N MET A 147 3.40 -12.03 12.32
CA MET A 147 3.24 -12.72 11.03
C MET A 147 2.42 -11.88 10.07
N ALA A 148 2.91 -11.68 8.84
CA ALA A 148 2.14 -11.07 7.76
C ALA A 148 1.35 -12.16 7.03
N LYS A 149 0.05 -11.95 6.83
CA LYS A 149 -0.81 -12.79 5.99
C LYS A 149 -1.29 -11.97 4.80
N ALA A 150 -0.86 -12.34 3.60
CA ALA A 150 -1.33 -11.73 2.37
C ALA A 150 -2.55 -12.47 1.83
N TYR A 151 -3.53 -11.72 1.37
CA TYR A 151 -4.74 -12.14 0.70
C TYR A 151 -4.74 -11.46 -0.66
N LYS A 152 -4.78 -12.26 -1.74
CA LYS A 152 -5.02 -11.72 -3.07
C LYS A 152 -6.47 -11.25 -3.11
N TYR A 153 -6.71 -9.98 -3.43
CA TYR A 153 -8.06 -9.50 -3.67
C TYR A 153 -8.44 -9.95 -5.08
N VAL A 154 -9.06 -11.12 -5.17
CA VAL A 154 -9.82 -11.52 -6.33
C VAL A 154 -11.23 -11.10 -5.97
N GLU A 155 -11.79 -10.07 -6.61
CA GLU A 155 -13.24 -9.95 -6.64
C GLU A 155 -13.74 -11.31 -7.11
N ASP A 156 -14.58 -11.97 -6.32
CA ASP A 156 -15.24 -13.20 -6.72
C ASP A 156 -16.07 -12.91 -7.99
N LEU A 157 -15.44 -13.01 -9.16
CA LEU A 157 -16.09 -13.27 -10.43
C LEU A 157 -16.57 -14.72 -10.39
N VAL A 158 -17.65 -14.95 -9.65
CA VAL A 158 -18.58 -16.02 -9.98
C VAL A 158 -19.80 -15.37 -10.61
N ILE A 159 -19.72 -15.26 -11.93
CA ILE A 159 -20.86 -15.17 -12.84
C ILE A 159 -21.74 -16.40 -12.59
N ASN A 160 -23.01 -16.14 -12.23
CA ASN A 160 -24.21 -16.99 -12.23
C ASN A 160 -24.11 -18.51 -12.01
N LYS A 161 -24.92 -19.00 -11.06
CA LYS A 161 -25.61 -20.29 -11.23
C LYS A 161 -27.13 -20.14 -10.99
N LYS A 162 -27.83 -20.14 -12.13
CA LYS A 162 -29.26 -20.40 -12.40
C LYS A 162 -30.29 -19.45 -11.83
#